data_AF-A0A8S4C0M3-F1
#
_entry.id   AF-A0A8S4C0M3-F1
#
_cell.length_a   1.000
_cell.length_b   1.000
_cell.length_c   1.000
_cell.angle_alpha   90.00
_cell.angle_beta   90.00
_cell.angle_gamma   90.00
#
_symmetry.space_group_name_H-M   'P 1'
#
loop_
_entity.id
_entity.type
_entity.pdbx_description
1 polymer ?
#
loop_
_entity_poly.entity_id
_entity_poly.type
_entity_poly.pdbx_seq_one_letter_code
_entity_poly.pdbx_strand_id
1 'polypeptide(L)'
;MEDIQERLLPMRDSDIRVGLLGGSFNPAHSGHLHISLQAIELLNLDYVIWLVSPQNPFKSNMRDSLEKRVSYAESISQREKRIIVSDVEKLFPTTYTSETIKILKHTYPKVKFVWMMGADNMLQVHKWHRWRDVFNAVFVAVFDREEYAKGVIASEASKCYNMIDIDLEDFKKNNLDSGHWYFFRTPKSPLSSTILRKVYQYQDFREHEKIVDMKDIEYIKDVILNSLDQDQAEDIKVCDLTNKIDFARYLVIASGRSNRHVASLIENLMERLKNINIPSTASGLEEANWVLLDTGDIIVNAFMPEYRALYKLEELWG
;
A
#
# COMPACT_ATOMS: atom_id res chain seq x y z
N MET A 1 5.98 30.32 2.19
CA MET A 1 5.28 30.07 0.91
C MET A 1 6.23 29.40 -0.08
N GLU A 2 7.46 29.88 -0.20
CA GLU A 2 8.52 29.29 -1.05
C GLU A 2 8.77 27.79 -0.72
N ASP A 3 8.92 27.43 0.56
CA ASP A 3 9.10 26.04 0.99
C ASP A 3 7.90 25.12 0.67
N ILE A 4 6.67 25.65 0.64
CA ILE A 4 5.45 24.88 0.29
C ILE A 4 5.44 24.60 -1.21
N GLN A 5 5.88 25.57 -2.01
CA GLN A 5 5.96 25.44 -3.47
C GLN A 5 7.02 24.45 -3.88
N GLU A 6 8.18 24.45 -3.22
CA GLU A 6 9.26 23.48 -3.45
C GLU A 6 8.81 22.05 -3.17
N ARG A 7 8.08 21.83 -2.07
CA ARG A 7 7.56 20.52 -1.64
C ARG A 7 6.40 19.99 -2.47
N LEU A 8 5.86 20.80 -3.37
CA LEU A 8 4.71 20.47 -4.22
C LEU A 8 5.02 20.69 -5.71
N LEU A 9 6.29 20.83 -6.10
CA LEU A 9 6.65 20.93 -7.52
C LEU A 9 6.20 19.68 -8.30
N PRO A 10 5.67 19.86 -9.54
CA PRO A 10 5.66 21.07 -10.34
C PRO A 10 4.37 21.90 -10.21
N MET A 11 3.63 21.83 -9.10
CA MET A 11 2.40 22.60 -8.92
C MET A 11 2.65 24.10 -9.07
N ARG A 12 2.11 24.66 -10.14
CA ARG A 12 1.99 26.09 -10.37
C ARG A 12 0.54 26.49 -10.14
N ASP A 13 0.28 27.77 -9.88
CA ASP A 13 -1.08 28.30 -9.87
C ASP A 13 -1.66 28.31 -11.30
N SER A 14 -2.08 27.12 -11.74
CA SER A 14 -2.59 26.79 -13.08
C SER A 14 -3.89 26.00 -12.96
N ASP A 15 -4.70 26.00 -14.02
CA ASP A 15 -5.95 25.22 -14.08
C ASP A 15 -5.63 23.74 -14.33
N ILE A 16 -5.16 23.06 -13.28
CA ILE A 16 -4.82 21.64 -13.26
C ILE A 16 -5.66 20.92 -12.21
N ARG A 17 -5.85 19.61 -12.38
CA ARG A 17 -6.55 18.73 -11.44
C ARG A 17 -5.56 17.87 -10.69
N VAL A 18 -5.59 17.95 -9.36
CA VAL A 18 -4.59 17.31 -8.51
C VAL A 18 -5.26 16.44 -7.45
N GLY A 19 -4.90 15.15 -7.45
CA GLY A 19 -5.29 14.21 -6.41
C GLY A 19 -4.44 14.39 -5.16
N LEU A 20 -5.06 14.37 -3.99
CA LEU A 20 -4.41 14.42 -2.68
C LEU A 20 -4.67 13.09 -1.98
N LEU A 21 -3.66 12.22 -1.93
CA LEU A 21 -3.74 10.94 -1.21
C LEU A 21 -3.08 11.10 0.16
N GLY A 22 -3.90 11.33 1.18
CA GLY A 22 -3.45 11.41 2.57
C GLY A 22 -3.25 10.05 3.22
N GLY A 23 -2.15 9.87 3.94
CA GLY A 23 -1.90 8.63 4.64
C GLY A 23 -0.67 8.67 5.54
N SER A 24 -0.57 7.66 6.42
CA SER A 24 0.63 7.47 7.23
C SER A 24 1.80 6.90 6.43
N PHE A 25 1.53 6.24 5.29
CA PHE A 25 2.51 5.55 4.45
C PHE A 25 3.56 4.79 5.28
N ASN A 26 3.08 3.95 6.18
CA ASN A 26 3.89 3.24 7.17
C ASN A 26 3.73 1.72 7.00
N PRO A 27 4.35 1.10 5.98
CA PRO A 27 5.06 1.76 4.87
C PRO A 27 4.15 1.96 3.64
N ALA A 28 4.61 2.75 2.66
CA ALA A 28 3.95 2.86 1.36
C ALA A 28 3.88 1.49 0.65
N HIS A 29 2.98 1.26 -0.30
CA HIS A 29 2.87 -0.05 -0.97
C HIS A 29 2.25 0.09 -2.35
N SER A 30 2.28 -0.98 -3.14
CA SER A 30 1.70 -1.00 -4.48
C SER A 30 0.20 -0.70 -4.49
N GLY A 31 -0.53 -0.93 -3.40
CA GLY A 31 -1.92 -0.49 -3.26
C GLY A 31 -2.08 1.03 -3.33
N HIS A 32 -1.16 1.82 -2.74
CA HIS A 32 -1.17 3.28 -2.90
C HIS A 32 -0.88 3.68 -4.35
N LEU A 33 0.08 2.99 -5.00
CA LEU A 33 0.41 3.18 -6.40
C LEU A 33 -0.79 2.85 -7.32
N HIS A 34 -1.45 1.73 -7.09
CA HIS A 34 -2.59 1.25 -7.86
C HIS A 34 -3.76 2.23 -7.85
N ILE A 35 -4.17 2.70 -6.68
CA ILE A 35 -5.27 3.69 -6.58
C ILE A 35 -4.87 5.02 -7.21
N SER A 36 -3.58 5.37 -7.15
CA SER A 36 -3.05 6.60 -7.74
C SER A 36 -3.08 6.54 -9.27
N LEU A 37 -2.59 5.45 -9.86
CA LEU A 37 -2.62 5.23 -11.32
C LEU A 37 -4.06 5.20 -11.85
N GLN A 38 -4.97 4.52 -11.16
CA GLN A 38 -6.37 4.52 -11.54
C GLN A 38 -7.01 5.91 -11.41
N ALA A 39 -6.76 6.63 -10.31
CA ALA A 39 -7.30 7.97 -10.15
C ALA A 39 -6.82 8.93 -11.23
N ILE A 40 -5.55 8.82 -11.66
CA ILE A 40 -5.00 9.63 -12.74
C ILE A 40 -5.82 9.46 -14.02
N GLU A 41 -6.04 8.22 -14.45
CA GLU A 41 -6.75 7.93 -15.69
C GLU A 41 -8.26 8.18 -15.57
N LEU A 42 -8.86 7.78 -14.46
CA LEU A 42 -10.31 7.91 -14.25
C LEU A 42 -10.72 9.36 -14.06
N LEU A 43 -10.03 10.09 -13.19
CA LEU A 43 -10.40 11.44 -12.79
C LEU A 43 -9.74 12.52 -13.66
N ASN A 44 -8.95 12.12 -14.66
CA ASN A 44 -8.15 13.00 -15.51
C ASN A 44 -7.28 13.94 -14.66
N LEU A 45 -6.49 13.36 -13.75
CA LEU A 45 -5.57 14.11 -12.89
C LEU A 45 -4.28 14.40 -13.63
N ASP A 46 -3.79 15.63 -13.51
CA ASP A 46 -2.45 16.00 -13.96
C ASP A 46 -1.39 15.39 -13.03
N TYR A 47 -1.67 15.42 -11.72
CA TYR A 47 -0.78 14.89 -10.68
C TYR A 47 -1.55 14.24 -9.54
N VAL A 48 -0.90 13.32 -8.84
CA VAL A 48 -1.31 12.81 -7.53
C VAL A 48 -0.22 13.12 -6.52
N ILE A 49 -0.57 13.76 -5.42
CA ILE A 49 0.34 14.02 -4.30
C ILE A 49 0.07 12.99 -3.21
N TRP A 50 1.11 12.24 -2.85
CA TRP A 50 1.12 11.44 -1.64
C TRP A 50 1.51 12.34 -0.47
N LEU A 51 0.51 12.73 0.32
CA LEU A 51 0.70 13.54 1.52
C LEU A 51 1.10 12.61 2.68
N VAL A 52 2.40 12.49 2.90
CA VAL A 52 2.97 11.64 3.95
C VAL A 52 2.83 12.33 5.30
N SER A 53 1.83 11.91 6.08
CA SER A 53 1.50 12.61 7.33
C SER A 53 2.62 12.46 8.38
N PRO A 54 3.01 13.53 9.10
CA PRO A 54 3.96 13.48 10.19
C PRO A 54 3.50 12.59 11.34
N GLN A 55 2.20 12.56 11.66
CA GLN A 55 1.59 11.66 12.63
C GLN A 55 0.09 11.56 12.40
N ASN A 56 -0.46 10.33 12.38
CA ASN A 56 -1.91 10.13 12.38
C ASN A 56 -2.39 10.01 13.84
N PRO A 57 -3.32 10.88 14.31
CA PRO A 57 -3.82 10.84 15.68
C PRO A 57 -4.45 9.50 16.11
N PHE A 58 -4.85 8.67 15.13
CA PHE A 58 -5.50 7.38 15.34
C PHE A 58 -4.56 6.17 15.19
N LYS A 59 -3.25 6.37 14.96
CA LYS A 59 -2.26 5.28 14.86
C LYS A 59 -1.16 5.45 15.90
N SER A 60 -1.16 4.59 16.92
CA SER A 60 -0.26 4.65 18.08
C SER A 60 1.17 4.15 17.82
N ASN A 61 1.41 3.40 16.74
CA ASN A 61 2.72 2.81 16.43
C ASN A 61 3.23 3.30 15.07
N MET A 62 3.94 4.43 15.08
CA MET A 62 4.77 4.81 13.94
C MET A 62 6.18 4.28 14.17
N ARG A 63 6.63 3.41 13.26
CA ARG A 63 7.91 2.72 13.41
C ARG A 63 9.05 3.50 12.78
N ASP A 64 8.81 4.01 11.58
CA ASP A 64 9.81 4.73 10.81
C ASP A 64 9.64 6.26 10.91
N SER A 65 10.78 6.96 10.88
CA SER A 65 10.79 8.42 10.80
C SER A 65 10.05 8.91 9.55
N LEU A 66 9.59 10.15 9.58
CA LEU A 66 8.91 10.75 8.43
C LEU A 66 9.80 10.70 7.19
N GLU A 67 11.08 11.02 7.34
CA GLU A 67 12.07 11.02 6.28
C GLU A 67 12.21 9.62 5.64
N LYS A 68 12.28 8.55 6.45
CA LYS A 68 12.32 7.17 5.94
C LYS A 68 11.04 6.80 5.18
N ARG A 69 9.88 7.20 5.69
CA ARG A 69 8.59 6.92 5.03
C ARG A 69 8.45 7.66 3.70
N VAL A 70 8.96 8.89 3.61
CA VAL A 70 9.03 9.66 2.37
C VAL A 70 9.94 8.97 1.35
N SER A 71 11.18 8.63 1.73
CA SER A 71 12.11 7.94 0.81
C SER A 71 11.58 6.60 0.32
N TYR A 72 10.88 5.86 1.17
CA TYR A 72 10.25 4.61 0.77
C TYR A 72 9.02 4.82 -0.13
N ALA A 73 8.23 5.86 0.12
CA ALA A 73 7.15 6.25 -0.79
C ALA A 73 7.68 6.66 -2.18
N GLU A 74 8.81 7.37 -2.24
CA GLU A 74 9.48 7.76 -3.49
C GLU A 74 9.95 6.53 -4.28
N SER A 75 10.57 5.55 -3.63
CA SER A 75 11.07 4.35 -4.31
C SER A 75 9.94 3.51 -4.95
N ILE A 76 8.77 3.48 -4.32
CA ILE A 76 7.58 2.80 -4.86
C ILE A 76 6.99 3.55 -6.06
N SER A 77 6.98 4.89 -6.02
CA SER A 77 6.36 5.74 -7.03
C SER A 77 7.29 6.16 -8.17
N GLN A 78 8.60 5.92 -8.06
CA GLN A 78 9.65 6.44 -8.95
C GLN A 78 9.44 6.27 -10.47
N ARG A 79 8.65 5.27 -10.89
CA ARG A 79 8.38 5.00 -12.31
C ARG A 79 7.27 5.87 -12.90
N GLU A 80 6.44 6.48 -12.07
CA GLU A 80 5.33 7.35 -12.49
C GLU A 80 5.61 8.80 -12.10
N LYS A 81 5.92 9.63 -13.10
CA LYS A 81 6.30 11.04 -12.91
C LYS A 81 5.13 11.93 -12.49
N ARG A 82 3.89 11.47 -12.67
CA ARG A 82 2.68 12.18 -12.22
C ARG A 82 2.42 12.00 -10.72
N ILE A 83 3.16 11.14 -10.03
CA ILE A 83 3.06 10.97 -8.57
C ILE A 83 4.17 11.77 -7.88
N ILE A 84 3.77 12.63 -6.95
CA ILE A 84 4.65 13.49 -6.16
C ILE A 84 4.54 13.05 -4.70
N VAL A 85 5.66 12.70 -4.08
CA VAL A 85 5.69 12.40 -2.65
C VAL A 85 6.03 13.68 -1.89
N SER A 86 5.24 14.00 -0.87
CA SER A 86 5.42 15.26 -0.13
C SER A 86 5.17 15.11 1.36
N ASP A 87 6.07 15.70 2.14
CA ASP A 87 5.96 15.90 3.58
C ASP A 87 5.52 17.33 3.95
N VAL A 88 4.88 18.06 3.02
CA VAL A 88 4.48 19.47 3.19
C VAL A 88 3.68 19.73 4.46
N GLU A 89 2.93 18.73 4.97
CA GLU A 89 2.17 18.85 6.22
C GLU A 89 3.07 19.17 7.44
N LYS A 90 4.37 18.86 7.40
CA LYS A 90 5.35 19.26 8.43
C LYS A 90 5.48 20.78 8.56
N LEU A 91 5.19 21.52 7.49
CA LEU A 91 5.25 22.98 7.46
C LEU A 91 3.96 23.62 7.94
N PHE A 92 2.89 22.84 8.15
CA PHE A 92 1.60 23.37 8.55
C PHE A 92 1.44 23.35 10.08
N PRO A 93 0.75 24.35 10.67
CA PRO A 93 0.51 24.40 12.11
C PRO A 93 -0.62 23.45 12.56
N THR A 94 -0.90 22.39 11.80
CA THR A 94 -2.06 21.51 11.96
C THR A 94 -1.78 20.12 11.43
N THR A 95 -2.44 19.12 12.01
CA THR A 95 -2.48 17.74 11.51
C THR A 95 -3.86 17.36 10.96
N TYR A 96 -4.79 18.32 10.94
CA TYR A 96 -6.15 18.11 10.47
C TYR A 96 -6.27 18.33 8.97
N THR A 97 -6.75 17.29 8.27
CA THR A 97 -7.00 17.30 6.82
C THR A 97 -7.83 18.49 6.34
N SER A 98 -8.85 18.91 7.13
CA SER A 98 -9.68 20.07 6.79
C SER A 98 -8.87 21.37 6.66
N GLU A 99 -7.90 21.56 7.55
CA GLU A 99 -7.04 22.74 7.55
C GLU A 99 -5.92 22.61 6.51
N THR A 100 -5.37 21.40 6.30
CA THR A 100 -4.45 21.11 5.18
C THR A 100 -5.08 21.53 3.84
N ILE A 101 -6.31 21.07 3.56
CA ILE A 101 -7.01 21.39 2.31
C ILE A 101 -7.27 22.90 2.19
N LYS A 102 -7.64 23.56 3.29
CA LYS A 102 -7.84 25.01 3.30
C LYS A 102 -6.57 25.78 2.95
N ILE A 103 -5.43 25.39 3.52
CA ILE A 103 -4.12 25.99 3.20
C ILE A 103 -3.78 25.77 1.72
N LEU A 104 -3.96 24.55 1.21
CA LEU A 104 -3.66 24.22 -0.19
C LEU A 104 -4.53 25.01 -1.17
N LYS A 105 -5.84 25.10 -0.94
CA LYS A 105 -6.76 25.90 -1.77
C LYS A 105 -6.45 27.39 -1.72
N HIS A 106 -6.03 27.90 -0.56
CA HIS A 106 -5.61 29.30 -0.45
C HIS A 106 -4.30 29.56 -1.20
N THR A 107 -3.36 28.61 -1.13
CA THR A 107 -2.05 28.71 -1.79
C THR A 107 -2.14 28.56 -3.30
N TYR A 108 -3.04 27.68 -3.79
CA TYR A 108 -3.23 27.36 -5.20
C TYR A 108 -4.71 27.50 -5.59
N PRO A 109 -5.23 28.74 -5.69
CA PRO A 109 -6.65 28.99 -5.91
C PRO A 109 -7.19 28.48 -7.24
N LYS A 110 -6.33 28.31 -8.26
CA LYS A 110 -6.75 27.78 -9.58
C LYS A 110 -6.67 26.26 -9.69
N VAL A 111 -6.06 25.58 -8.71
CA VAL A 111 -5.93 24.13 -8.74
C VAL A 111 -7.22 23.46 -8.27
N LYS A 112 -7.69 22.50 -9.06
CA LYS A 112 -8.85 21.67 -8.75
C LYS A 112 -8.40 20.45 -7.93
N PHE A 113 -8.43 20.60 -6.61
CA PHE A 113 -8.07 19.52 -5.70
C PHE A 113 -9.15 18.44 -5.61
N VAL A 114 -8.68 17.19 -5.59
CA VAL A 114 -9.47 15.97 -5.35
C VAL A 114 -8.89 15.26 -4.15
N TRP A 115 -9.65 15.08 -3.08
CA TRP A 115 -9.20 14.25 -1.95
C TRP A 115 -9.40 12.77 -2.29
N MET A 116 -8.35 11.97 -2.11
CA MET A 116 -8.36 10.53 -2.38
C MET A 116 -8.18 9.76 -1.08
N MET A 117 -8.96 8.70 -0.89
CA MET A 117 -8.80 7.79 0.25
C MET A 117 -9.26 6.36 -0.06
N GLY A 118 -8.84 5.40 0.77
CA GLY A 118 -9.38 4.05 0.76
C GLY A 118 -10.73 3.94 1.48
N ALA A 119 -11.48 2.89 1.17
CA ALA A 119 -12.74 2.55 1.83
C ALA A 119 -12.63 2.40 3.36
N ASP A 120 -11.48 1.94 3.87
CA ASP A 120 -11.18 1.84 5.29
C ASP A 120 -11.19 3.21 6.01
N ASN A 121 -10.59 4.23 5.38
CA ASN A 121 -10.62 5.60 5.89
C ASN A 121 -12.05 6.16 5.87
N MET A 122 -12.82 5.83 4.83
CA MET A 122 -14.21 6.28 4.70
C MET A 122 -15.09 5.78 5.85
N LEU A 123 -14.90 4.54 6.33
CA LEU A 123 -15.63 4.02 7.49
C LEU A 123 -15.44 4.86 8.76
N GLN A 124 -14.29 5.52 8.90
CA GLN A 124 -13.93 6.28 10.10
C GLN A 124 -13.89 7.80 9.89
N VAL A 125 -14.17 8.28 8.68
CA VAL A 125 -14.01 9.70 8.32
C VAL A 125 -14.88 10.64 9.16
N HIS A 126 -16.03 10.16 9.63
CA HIS A 126 -16.92 10.89 10.53
C HIS A 126 -16.28 11.28 11.88
N LYS A 127 -15.17 10.62 12.25
CA LYS A 127 -14.38 10.92 13.45
C LYS A 127 -13.32 12.00 13.20
N TRP A 128 -13.07 12.39 11.94
CA TRP A 128 -12.08 13.42 11.62
C TRP A 128 -12.60 14.79 12.04
N HIS A 129 -11.68 15.62 12.54
CA HIS A 129 -11.99 17.00 12.88
C HIS A 129 -12.55 17.73 11.66
N ARG A 130 -13.75 18.30 11.80
CA ARG A 130 -14.45 19.05 10.73
C ARG A 130 -14.49 18.29 9.39
N TRP A 131 -14.71 16.97 9.43
CA TRP A 131 -14.74 16.14 8.23
C TRP A 131 -15.70 16.65 7.14
N ARG A 132 -16.85 17.22 7.54
CA ARG A 132 -17.80 17.83 6.59
C ARG A 132 -17.18 18.95 5.76
N ASP A 133 -16.24 19.70 6.31
CA ASP A 133 -15.56 20.79 5.60
C ASP A 133 -14.65 20.24 4.50
N VAL A 134 -14.11 19.03 4.67
CA VAL A 134 -13.38 18.33 3.59
C VAL A 134 -14.32 18.04 2.42
N PHE A 135 -15.46 17.42 2.69
CA PHE A 135 -16.45 17.02 1.67
C PHE A 135 -17.11 18.23 0.99
N ASN A 136 -17.26 19.34 1.72
CA ASN A 136 -17.78 20.59 1.17
C ASN A 136 -16.73 21.37 0.36
N ALA A 137 -15.43 21.20 0.67
CA ALA A 137 -14.37 21.98 0.03
C ALA A 137 -13.84 21.36 -1.27
N VAL A 138 -13.83 20.03 -1.40
CA VAL A 138 -13.22 19.33 -2.54
C VAL A 138 -14.04 18.13 -2.97
N PHE A 139 -13.78 17.66 -4.19
CA PHE A 139 -14.25 16.36 -4.64
C PHE A 139 -13.57 15.25 -3.83
N VAL A 140 -14.33 14.25 -3.35
CA VAL A 140 -13.79 13.13 -2.58
C VAL A 140 -13.91 11.83 -3.37
N ALA A 141 -12.78 11.22 -3.70
CA ALA A 141 -12.68 9.92 -4.36
C ALA A 141 -12.35 8.81 -3.34
N VAL A 142 -13.26 7.87 -3.17
CA VAL A 142 -13.09 6.71 -2.28
C VAL A 142 -12.86 5.46 -3.11
N PHE A 143 -11.75 4.76 -2.87
CA PHE A 143 -11.39 3.55 -3.60
C PHE A 143 -11.65 2.30 -2.76
N ASP A 144 -12.42 1.35 -3.30
CA ASP A 144 -12.59 0.04 -2.66
C ASP A 144 -11.35 -0.83 -2.87
N ARG A 145 -10.82 -1.37 -1.77
CA ARG A 145 -9.57 -2.14 -1.76
C ARG A 145 -9.65 -3.48 -1.02
N GLU A 146 -10.59 -3.65 -0.08
CA GLU A 146 -10.61 -4.77 0.89
C GLU A 146 -12.06 -5.08 1.32
N GLU A 147 -12.93 -5.46 0.37
CA GLU A 147 -14.31 -5.92 0.61
C GLU A 147 -15.17 -5.03 1.55
N TYR A 148 -14.88 -3.73 1.60
CA TYR A 148 -15.55 -2.79 2.50
C TYR A 148 -16.81 -2.19 1.88
N ALA A 149 -17.16 -2.53 0.65
CA ALA A 149 -18.34 -2.01 -0.06
C ALA A 149 -19.62 -1.99 0.81
N LYS A 150 -19.91 -3.08 1.55
CA LYS A 150 -21.08 -3.15 2.44
C LYS A 150 -20.99 -2.18 3.63
N GLY A 151 -19.79 -2.03 4.21
CA GLY A 151 -19.56 -1.11 5.32
C GLY A 151 -19.57 0.35 4.89
N VAL A 152 -19.06 0.66 3.69
CA VAL A 152 -19.05 2.02 3.13
C VAL A 152 -20.47 2.48 2.86
N ILE A 153 -21.32 1.64 2.26
CA ILE A 153 -22.75 1.96 2.06
C ILE A 153 -23.44 2.29 3.39
N ALA A 154 -23.11 1.58 4.47
CA ALA A 154 -23.67 1.80 5.79
C ALA A 154 -23.02 2.96 6.60
N SER A 155 -21.96 3.57 6.07
CA SER A 155 -21.16 4.56 6.80
C SER A 155 -21.91 5.87 7.05
N GLU A 156 -21.54 6.58 8.12
CA GLU A 156 -22.19 7.84 8.49
C GLU A 156 -22.04 8.92 7.41
N ALA A 157 -20.93 8.87 6.65
CA ALA A 157 -20.69 9.76 5.53
C ALA A 157 -21.65 9.47 4.35
N SER A 158 -21.98 8.20 4.10
CA SER A 158 -22.98 7.81 3.08
C SER A 158 -24.40 8.19 3.43
N LYS A 159 -24.72 8.36 4.71
CA LYS A 159 -26.02 8.88 5.16
C LYS A 159 -26.12 10.40 5.03
N CYS A 160 -25.00 11.11 5.17
CA CYS A 160 -24.96 12.58 5.15
C CYS A 160 -24.82 13.16 3.74
N TYR A 161 -24.23 12.43 2.81
CA TYR A 161 -23.94 12.87 1.45
C TYR A 161 -24.36 11.78 0.47
N ASN A 162 -25.13 12.13 -0.58
CA ASN A 162 -25.58 11.18 -1.60
C ASN A 162 -24.39 10.42 -2.20
N MET A 163 -24.33 9.12 -1.95
CA MET A 163 -23.42 8.23 -2.65
C MET A 163 -23.91 8.08 -4.09
N ILE A 164 -23.13 8.55 -5.05
CA ILE A 164 -23.36 8.22 -6.45
C ILE A 164 -22.46 7.03 -6.78
N ASP A 165 -23.06 5.84 -6.88
CA ASP A 165 -22.42 4.64 -7.43
C ASP A 165 -22.25 4.89 -8.94
N ILE A 166 -21.14 5.52 -9.33
CA ILE A 166 -20.85 5.77 -10.73
C ILE A 166 -20.23 4.50 -11.32
N ASP A 167 -20.94 3.90 -12.27
CA ASP A 167 -20.30 3.01 -13.23
C ASP A 167 -19.33 3.85 -14.08
N LEU A 168 -18.14 3.30 -14.37
CA LEU A 168 -16.98 4.02 -14.93
C LEU A 168 -17.31 4.82 -16.21
N GLU A 169 -18.34 4.39 -16.95
CA GLU A 169 -18.83 5.07 -18.16
C GLU A 169 -19.57 6.39 -17.90
N ASP A 170 -20.25 6.54 -16.76
CA ASP A 170 -21.00 7.77 -16.41
C ASP A 170 -20.09 8.90 -15.90
N PHE A 171 -18.88 8.56 -15.43
CA PHE A 171 -17.88 9.52 -14.95
C PHE A 171 -17.42 10.49 -16.04
N LYS A 172 -17.25 10.01 -17.28
CA LYS A 172 -16.75 10.82 -18.41
C LYS A 172 -17.76 11.86 -18.92
N LYS A 173 -19.05 11.71 -18.59
CA LYS A 173 -20.12 12.55 -19.15
C LYS A 173 -20.53 13.73 -18.27
N ASN A 174 -20.30 13.68 -16.96
CA ASN A 174 -20.79 14.69 -16.04
C ASN A 174 -19.63 15.52 -15.47
N ASN A 175 -19.70 16.83 -15.64
CA ASN A 175 -18.74 17.79 -15.11
C ASN A 175 -18.98 17.91 -13.59
N LEU A 176 -18.28 17.12 -12.78
CA LEU A 176 -18.58 16.99 -11.36
C LEU A 176 -18.01 18.19 -10.56
N ASP A 177 -18.92 19.04 -10.08
CA ASP A 177 -18.67 20.11 -9.12
C ASP A 177 -18.57 19.58 -7.67
N SER A 178 -17.89 20.37 -6.81
CA SER A 178 -17.68 20.10 -5.39
C SER A 178 -18.97 19.83 -4.61
N GLY A 179 -18.90 19.04 -3.53
CA GLY A 179 -20.04 18.72 -2.65
C GLY A 179 -20.56 17.27 -2.77
N HIS A 180 -19.95 16.47 -3.65
CA HIS A 180 -20.25 15.05 -3.84
C HIS A 180 -18.99 14.20 -3.60
N TRP A 181 -19.19 12.98 -3.10
CA TRP A 181 -18.15 11.97 -3.00
C TRP A 181 -18.54 10.74 -3.82
N TYR A 182 -17.53 10.07 -4.37
CA TYR A 182 -17.72 8.98 -5.32
C TYR A 182 -16.99 7.75 -4.84
N PHE A 183 -17.68 6.61 -4.93
CA PHE A 183 -17.14 5.31 -4.57
C PHE A 183 -16.72 4.58 -5.84
N PHE A 184 -15.42 4.42 -6.04
CA PHE A 184 -14.85 3.71 -7.18
C PHE A 184 -14.65 2.25 -6.79
N ARG A 185 -15.45 1.38 -7.40
CA ARG A 185 -15.23 -0.07 -7.36
C ARG A 185 -14.09 -0.41 -8.31
N THR A 186 -12.88 -0.47 -7.77
CA THR A 186 -11.70 -0.78 -8.57
C THR A 186 -11.37 -2.26 -8.55
N PRO A 187 -10.72 -2.82 -9.61
CA PRO A 187 -10.15 -4.14 -9.54
C PRO A 187 -9.20 -4.22 -8.33
N LYS A 188 -9.41 -5.22 -7.48
CA LYS A 188 -8.73 -5.38 -6.19
C LYS A 188 -7.21 -5.28 -6.39
N SER A 189 -6.55 -4.34 -5.70
CA SER A 189 -5.10 -4.41 -5.51
C SER A 189 -4.82 -5.20 -4.23
N PRO A 190 -4.11 -6.32 -4.32
CA PRO A 190 -3.96 -7.26 -3.22
C PRO A 190 -3.07 -6.80 -2.04
N LEU A 191 -2.36 -5.68 -2.16
CA LEU A 191 -1.38 -5.26 -1.16
C LEU A 191 -1.89 -4.07 -0.34
N SER A 192 -2.00 -4.24 0.98
CA SER A 192 -2.38 -3.19 1.95
C SER A 192 -1.26 -2.85 2.92
N SER A 193 -1.30 -1.65 3.52
CA SER A 193 -0.31 -1.18 4.50
C SER A 193 -0.29 -2.06 5.75
N THR A 194 -1.33 -2.84 5.99
CA THR A 194 -1.42 -3.79 7.11
C THR A 194 -0.67 -5.08 6.77
N ILE A 195 -0.81 -5.57 5.52
CA ILE A 195 -0.02 -6.69 4.98
C ILE A 195 1.46 -6.30 4.96
N LEU A 196 1.80 -5.13 4.44
CA LEU A 196 3.19 -4.66 4.53
C LEU A 196 3.62 -4.41 5.97
N ARG A 197 2.77 -3.96 6.90
CA ARG A 197 3.18 -3.89 8.32
C ARG A 197 3.49 -5.26 8.92
N LYS A 198 2.80 -6.34 8.51
CA LYS A 198 3.19 -7.71 8.86
C LYS A 198 4.51 -8.12 8.22
N VAL A 199 4.73 -7.79 6.93
CA VAL A 199 6.02 -8.02 6.22
C VAL A 199 7.17 -7.23 6.86
N TYR A 200 6.91 -5.98 7.25
CA TYR A 200 7.91 -5.07 7.77
C TYR A 200 8.17 -5.33 9.25
N GLN A 201 7.21 -5.75 10.08
CA GLN A 201 7.40 -6.06 11.52
C GLN A 201 8.67 -6.92 11.77
N TYR A 202 9.10 -7.71 10.79
CA TYR A 202 10.35 -8.47 10.71
C TYR A 202 11.67 -7.66 10.76
N GLN A 203 11.69 -6.35 10.46
CA GLN A 203 12.91 -5.54 10.50
C GLN A 203 13.57 -5.44 11.90
N ASP A 204 12.86 -5.72 13.00
CA ASP A 204 13.41 -5.69 14.37
C ASP A 204 14.05 -7.03 14.79
N PHE A 205 14.10 -8.04 13.91
CA PHE A 205 14.86 -9.27 14.15
C PHE A 205 16.28 -9.25 13.59
N ARG A 206 16.80 -8.09 13.17
CA ARG A 206 18.17 -7.95 12.64
C ARG A 206 19.14 -7.33 13.65
N GLU A 207 19.50 -8.13 14.65
CA GLU A 207 20.89 -8.26 15.10
C GLU A 207 21.57 -9.53 14.55
N HIS A 208 20.85 -10.41 13.83
CA HIS A 208 21.47 -11.59 13.23
C HIS A 208 22.08 -11.25 11.87
N GLU A 209 23.38 -11.50 11.77
CA GLU A 209 24.29 -11.24 10.65
C GLU A 209 23.63 -11.55 9.30
N LYS A 210 23.72 -10.60 8.35
CA LYS A 210 23.49 -10.92 6.93
C LYS A 210 24.36 -12.13 6.58
N ILE A 211 23.81 -13.11 5.88
CA ILE A 211 24.62 -14.20 5.34
C ILE A 211 25.57 -13.55 4.33
N VAL A 212 26.86 -13.56 4.66
CA VAL A 212 27.86 -12.66 4.05
C VAL A 212 28.30 -13.15 2.65
N ASP A 213 28.09 -14.42 2.31
CA ASP A 213 28.50 -15.03 1.03
C ASP A 213 27.32 -15.40 0.12
N MET A 214 27.43 -15.01 -1.17
CA MET A 214 26.48 -15.39 -2.23
C MET A 214 26.36 -16.91 -2.40
N LYS A 215 27.45 -17.65 -2.18
CA LYS A 215 27.44 -19.12 -2.26
C LYS A 215 26.50 -19.75 -1.24
N ASP A 216 26.42 -19.16 -0.06
CA ASP A 216 25.53 -19.63 1.01
C ASP A 216 24.07 -19.32 0.66
N ILE A 217 23.78 -18.17 0.05
CA ILE A 217 22.43 -17.80 -0.38
C ILE A 217 21.91 -18.75 -1.47
N GLU A 218 22.73 -19.10 -2.46
CA GLU A 218 22.36 -20.08 -3.48
C GLU A 218 22.08 -21.45 -2.88
N TYR A 219 22.92 -21.91 -1.96
CA TYR A 219 22.69 -23.17 -1.25
C TYR A 219 21.37 -23.17 -0.46
N ILE A 220 21.07 -22.09 0.27
CA ILE A 220 19.82 -21.96 1.04
C ILE A 220 18.61 -21.95 0.10
N LYS A 221 18.71 -21.25 -1.04
CA LYS A 221 17.67 -21.25 -2.07
C LYS A 221 17.39 -22.68 -2.55
N ASP A 222 18.43 -23.46 -2.84
CA ASP A 222 18.28 -24.84 -3.27
C ASP A 222 17.65 -25.72 -2.18
N VAL A 223 18.01 -25.52 -0.91
CA VAL A 223 17.37 -26.22 0.22
C VAL A 223 15.88 -25.89 0.29
N ILE A 224 15.50 -24.61 0.14
CA ILE A 224 14.11 -24.17 0.13
C ILE A 224 13.35 -24.83 -1.02
N LEU A 225 13.89 -24.78 -2.24
CA LEU A 225 13.24 -25.33 -3.43
C LEU A 225 13.06 -26.86 -3.32
N ASN A 226 14.10 -27.57 -2.88
CA ASN A 226 14.03 -29.01 -2.66
C ASN A 226 13.03 -29.38 -1.57
N SER A 227 12.93 -28.59 -0.49
CA SER A 227 11.92 -28.82 0.56
C SER A 227 10.51 -28.68 0.02
N LEU A 228 10.24 -27.61 -0.73
CA LEU A 228 8.92 -27.35 -1.30
C LEU A 228 8.54 -28.43 -2.32
N ASP A 229 9.48 -28.87 -3.16
CA ASP A 229 9.27 -29.95 -4.13
C ASP A 229 9.01 -31.31 -3.45
N GLN A 230 9.81 -31.67 -2.44
CA GLN A 230 9.63 -32.92 -1.67
C GLN A 230 8.27 -32.98 -0.98
N ASP A 231 7.82 -31.84 -0.48
CA ASP A 231 6.52 -31.73 0.19
C ASP A 231 5.38 -31.47 -0.81
N GLN A 232 5.63 -31.60 -2.12
CA GLN A 232 4.66 -31.52 -3.21
C GLN A 232 3.95 -30.16 -3.36
N ALA A 233 4.67 -29.06 -3.15
CA ALA A 233 4.16 -27.74 -3.46
C ALA A 233 3.95 -27.56 -4.97
N GLU A 234 2.89 -26.86 -5.33
CA GLU A 234 2.50 -26.60 -6.72
C GLU A 234 3.02 -25.23 -7.19
N ASP A 235 3.26 -25.10 -8.49
CA ASP A 235 3.64 -23.86 -9.16
C ASP A 235 4.82 -23.13 -8.48
N ILE A 236 5.89 -23.81 -8.10
CA ILE A 236 7.02 -23.13 -7.44
C ILE A 236 7.67 -22.15 -8.42
N LYS A 237 7.75 -20.87 -8.05
CA LYS A 237 8.37 -19.80 -8.83
C LYS A 237 9.38 -19.03 -8.01
N VAL A 238 10.49 -18.65 -8.64
CA VAL A 238 11.55 -17.85 -8.03
C VAL A 238 11.65 -16.53 -8.78
N CYS A 239 11.61 -15.44 -8.05
CA CYS A 239 11.84 -14.09 -8.54
C CYS A 239 13.19 -13.59 -8.01
N ASP A 240 14.08 -13.19 -8.92
CA ASP A 240 15.33 -12.51 -8.57
C ASP A 240 15.04 -11.04 -8.25
N LEU A 241 15.40 -10.66 -7.04
CA LEU A 241 15.23 -9.34 -6.45
C LEU A 241 16.55 -8.57 -6.33
N THR A 242 17.65 -9.16 -6.81
CA THR A 242 18.97 -8.53 -6.80
C THR A 242 18.90 -7.17 -7.48
N ASN A 243 19.35 -6.13 -6.77
CA ASN A 243 19.32 -4.72 -7.20
C ASN A 243 17.91 -4.14 -7.43
N LYS A 244 16.83 -4.86 -7.07
CA LYS A 244 15.45 -4.34 -7.09
C LYS A 244 15.03 -3.84 -5.70
N ILE A 245 15.47 -4.53 -4.64
CA ILE A 245 15.17 -4.20 -3.23
C ILE A 245 16.34 -4.61 -2.31
N ASP A 246 16.52 -3.89 -1.20
CA ASP A 246 17.69 -4.07 -0.32
C ASP A 246 17.51 -5.12 0.80
N PHE A 247 16.31 -5.67 0.97
CA PHE A 247 16.00 -6.54 2.11
C PHE A 247 16.01 -8.05 1.78
N ALA A 248 15.92 -8.43 0.51
CA ALA A 248 15.95 -9.82 0.07
C ALA A 248 16.56 -9.94 -1.34
N ARG A 249 17.25 -11.06 -1.60
CA ARG A 249 17.81 -11.46 -2.89
C ARG A 249 16.82 -12.25 -3.73
N TYR A 250 16.05 -13.12 -3.08
CA TYR A 250 15.09 -13.98 -3.76
C TYR A 250 13.72 -13.95 -3.10
N LEU A 251 12.70 -13.99 -3.94
CA LEU A 251 11.32 -14.26 -3.54
C LEU A 251 10.90 -15.59 -4.15
N VAL A 252 10.60 -16.56 -3.29
CA VAL A 252 10.06 -17.87 -3.70
C VAL A 252 8.56 -17.85 -3.45
N ILE A 253 7.78 -18.29 -4.43
CA ILE A 253 6.32 -18.33 -4.38
C ILE A 253 5.90 -19.77 -4.70
N ALA A 254 5.08 -20.36 -3.85
CA ALA A 254 4.59 -21.72 -4.01
C ALA A 254 3.10 -21.82 -3.63
N SER A 255 2.42 -22.81 -4.17
CA SER A 255 1.01 -23.10 -3.89
C SER A 255 0.87 -24.39 -3.08
N GLY A 256 -0.01 -24.39 -2.09
CA GLY A 256 -0.51 -25.60 -1.45
C GLY A 256 -1.86 -26.02 -2.03
N ARG A 257 -2.39 -27.16 -1.54
CA ARG A 257 -3.66 -27.76 -2.03
C ARG A 257 -4.81 -27.59 -1.02
N SER A 258 -4.47 -27.21 0.20
CA SER A 258 -5.37 -26.94 1.32
C SER A 258 -4.62 -26.12 2.36
N ASN A 259 -5.33 -25.43 3.26
CA ASN A 259 -4.69 -24.67 4.35
C ASN A 259 -3.75 -25.56 5.18
N ARG A 260 -4.15 -26.80 5.46
CA ARG A 260 -3.29 -27.76 6.17
C ARG A 260 -2.02 -28.10 5.38
N HIS A 261 -2.13 -28.22 4.06
CA HIS A 261 -0.97 -28.45 3.21
C HIS A 261 -0.03 -27.23 3.25
N VAL A 262 -0.56 -26.01 3.11
CA VAL A 262 0.23 -24.77 3.21
C VAL A 262 0.95 -24.65 4.56
N ALA A 263 0.26 -24.93 5.67
CA ALA A 263 0.88 -24.96 7.00
C ALA A 263 2.03 -25.97 7.06
N SER A 264 1.77 -27.22 6.62
CA SER A 264 2.78 -28.28 6.62
C SER A 264 3.99 -27.95 5.76
N LEU A 265 3.80 -27.34 4.58
CA LEU A 265 4.91 -26.90 3.70
C LEU A 265 5.86 -25.97 4.46
N ILE A 266 5.32 -25.01 5.20
CA ILE A 266 6.13 -24.02 5.92
C ILE A 266 6.72 -24.59 7.20
N GLU A 267 5.97 -25.39 7.96
CA GLU A 267 6.48 -26.02 9.19
C GLU A 267 7.65 -26.97 8.89
N ASN A 268 7.52 -27.83 7.87
CA ASN A 268 8.59 -28.73 7.44
C ASN A 268 9.81 -27.95 6.92
N LEU A 269 9.58 -26.87 6.16
CA LEU A 269 10.65 -26.02 5.65
C LEU A 269 11.40 -25.35 6.81
N MET A 270 10.69 -24.83 7.82
CA MET A 270 11.29 -24.26 9.02
C MET A 270 12.15 -25.29 9.78
N GLU A 271 11.68 -26.53 9.89
CA GLU A 271 12.44 -27.62 10.53
C GLU A 271 13.73 -27.94 9.76
N ARG A 272 13.67 -28.02 8.42
CA ARG A 272 14.83 -28.27 7.56
C ARG A 272 15.84 -27.12 7.61
N LEU A 273 15.37 -25.87 7.60
CA LEU A 273 16.23 -24.68 7.76
C LEU A 273 16.89 -24.64 9.14
N LYS A 274 16.16 -25.00 10.20
CA LYS A 274 16.72 -25.11 11.55
C LYS A 274 17.85 -26.14 11.61
N ASN A 275 17.73 -27.27 10.91
CA ASN A 275 18.78 -28.31 10.87
C ASN A 275 20.08 -27.86 10.21
N ILE A 276 20.03 -26.82 9.38
CA ILE A 276 21.21 -26.19 8.78
C ILE A 276 21.58 -24.84 9.43
N ASN A 277 21.02 -24.57 10.61
CA ASN A 277 21.24 -23.34 11.40
C ASN A 277 20.84 -22.04 10.69
N ILE A 278 19.88 -22.10 9.77
CA ILE A 278 19.32 -20.90 9.15
C ILE A 278 18.12 -20.42 9.98
N PRO A 279 18.18 -19.21 10.56
CA PRO A 279 17.06 -18.64 11.28
C PRO A 279 15.91 -18.40 10.30
N SER A 280 14.70 -18.75 10.72
CA SER A 280 13.51 -18.47 9.95
C SER A 280 12.33 -18.15 10.84
N THR A 281 11.42 -17.31 10.37
CA THR A 281 10.23 -16.89 11.11
C THR A 281 9.05 -16.81 10.15
N ALA A 282 7.90 -17.34 10.56
CA ALA A 282 6.70 -17.42 9.75
C ALA A 282 5.55 -16.56 10.28
N SER A 283 4.76 -15.97 9.37
CA SER A 283 3.53 -15.25 9.68
C SER A 283 2.36 -15.81 8.86
N GLY A 284 1.18 -15.89 9.46
CA GLY A 284 -0.03 -16.39 8.80
C GLY A 284 -0.31 -17.89 8.97
N LEU A 285 0.50 -18.60 9.77
CA LEU A 285 0.32 -20.05 10.02
C LEU A 285 -1.04 -20.41 10.66
N GLU A 286 -1.64 -19.52 11.45
CA GLU A 286 -2.93 -19.78 12.11
C GLU A 286 -4.09 -20.02 11.12
N GLU A 287 -4.12 -19.24 10.03
CA GLU A 287 -5.14 -19.39 8.98
C GLU A 287 -4.64 -20.24 7.81
N ALA A 288 -3.33 -20.20 7.53
CA ALA A 288 -2.65 -20.92 6.46
C ALA A 288 -3.28 -20.79 5.06
N ASN A 289 -4.02 -19.71 4.81
CA ASN A 289 -4.47 -19.30 3.48
C ASN A 289 -3.33 -18.65 2.68
N TRP A 290 -2.47 -17.93 3.38
CA TRP A 290 -1.22 -17.37 2.92
C TRP A 290 -0.24 -17.33 4.08
N VAL A 291 0.89 -17.98 3.91
CA VAL A 291 1.97 -17.98 4.88
C VAL A 291 3.19 -17.36 4.25
N LEU A 292 3.77 -16.40 4.96
CA LEU A 292 5.06 -15.79 4.63
C LEU A 292 6.10 -16.34 5.57
N LEU A 293 7.19 -16.85 5.02
CA LEU A 293 8.37 -17.28 5.75
C LEU A 293 9.56 -16.39 5.36
N ASP A 294 10.16 -15.77 6.36
CA ASP A 294 11.38 -14.97 6.23
C ASP A 294 12.59 -15.82 6.66
N THR A 295 13.60 -15.91 5.80
CA THR A 295 14.88 -16.57 6.09
C THR A 295 16.08 -15.62 5.96
N GLY A 296 15.84 -14.30 6.01
CA GLY A 296 16.84 -13.26 5.79
C GLY A 296 16.87 -12.78 4.33
N ASP A 297 17.78 -13.33 3.53
CA ASP A 297 17.96 -12.92 2.13
C ASP A 297 17.00 -13.62 1.15
N ILE A 298 16.19 -14.58 1.63
CA ILE A 298 15.17 -15.26 0.84
C ILE A 298 13.84 -15.18 1.57
N ILE A 299 12.80 -14.76 0.86
CA ILE A 299 11.44 -14.72 1.36
C ILE A 299 10.63 -15.78 0.63
N VAL A 300 9.92 -16.63 1.36
CA VAL A 300 9.06 -17.67 0.81
C VAL A 300 7.59 -17.33 1.08
N ASN A 301 6.76 -17.36 0.05
CA ASN A 301 5.32 -17.17 0.16
C ASN A 301 4.62 -18.47 -0.28
N ALA A 302 3.96 -19.14 0.65
CA ALA A 302 3.11 -20.30 0.37
C ALA A 302 1.64 -19.86 0.39
N PHE A 303 0.92 -20.16 -0.67
CA PHE A 303 -0.45 -19.71 -0.88
C PHE A 303 -1.42 -20.87 -1.06
N MET A 304 -2.67 -20.66 -0.66
CA MET A 304 -3.81 -21.31 -1.31
C MET A 304 -3.99 -20.73 -2.74
N PRO A 305 -4.31 -21.54 -3.76
CA PRO A 305 -4.32 -21.10 -5.17
C PRO A 305 -5.21 -19.88 -5.42
N GLU A 306 -6.38 -19.81 -4.78
CA GLU A 306 -7.30 -18.68 -4.87
C GLU A 306 -6.70 -17.38 -4.33
N TYR A 307 -5.87 -17.47 -3.28
CA TYR A 307 -5.16 -16.31 -2.75
C TYR A 307 -3.97 -15.95 -3.63
N ARG A 308 -3.22 -16.92 -4.16
CA ARG A 308 -2.14 -16.64 -5.13
C ARG A 308 -2.66 -15.90 -6.37
N ALA A 309 -3.80 -16.35 -6.91
CA ALA A 309 -4.46 -15.73 -8.06
C ALA A 309 -5.01 -14.33 -7.75
N LEU A 310 -5.38 -14.07 -6.48
CA LEU A 310 -5.75 -12.76 -6.01
C LEU A 310 -4.53 -11.84 -5.82
N TYR A 311 -3.43 -12.35 -5.25
CA TYR A 311 -2.26 -11.56 -4.86
C TYR A 311 -1.27 -11.29 -5.98
N LYS A 312 -1.13 -12.20 -6.96
CA LYS A 312 -0.30 -12.04 -8.17
C LYS A 312 1.10 -11.46 -7.90
N LEU A 313 1.74 -11.85 -6.79
CA LEU A 313 3.04 -11.30 -6.38
C LEU A 313 4.12 -11.47 -7.47
N GLU A 314 3.96 -12.48 -8.30
CA GLU A 314 4.83 -12.75 -9.44
C GLU A 314 4.82 -11.67 -10.51
N GLU A 315 3.70 -10.99 -10.74
CA GLU A 315 3.60 -9.92 -11.74
C GLU A 315 4.32 -8.65 -11.27
N LEU A 316 4.58 -8.52 -9.97
CA LEU A 316 5.26 -7.37 -9.37
C LEU A 316 6.78 -7.51 -9.38
N TRP A 317 7.29 -8.73 -9.28
CA TRP A 317 8.70 -9.00 -9.00
C TRP A 317 9.39 -9.92 -10.02
N GLY A 318 8.61 -10.67 -10.79
CA GLY A 318 9.07 -11.51 -11.89
C GLY A 318 9.29 -10.75 -13.19
#